data_AF-A0A6I2IT76-F1
#
_entry.id   AF-A0A6I2IT76-F1
#
_cell.length_a   1.000
_cell.length_b   1.000
_cell.length_c   1.000
_cell.angle_alpha   90.00
_cell.angle_beta   90.00
_cell.angle_gamma   90.00
#
_symmetry.space_group_name_H-M   'P 1'
#
loop_
_entity.id
_entity.type
_entity.pdbx_description
1 polymer ?
#
loop_
_entity_poly.entity_id
_entity_poly.type
_entity_poly.pdbx_seq_one_letter_code
_entity_poly.pdbx_strand_id
1 'polypeptide(L)'
;MTNPAYEATNRRNKVYPVNDSFVIADEGGWLPGSYASREAANKAHEIKHLENWGILQRLQDEANERAGGVGGDITLEDLSGVQHD
;
A
#
# COMPACT_ATOMS: atom_id res chain seq x y z
N MET A 1 22.12 0.52 18.51
CA MET A 1 21.17 -0.35 19.23
C MET A 1 19.79 -0.03 18.68
N THR A 2 19.23 -0.92 17.87
CA THR A 2 17.90 -0.77 17.28
C THR A 2 16.85 -0.94 18.38
N ASN A 3 15.90 0.00 18.45
CA ASN A 3 14.83 -0.01 19.45
C ASN A 3 13.92 -1.23 19.20
N PRO A 4 13.76 -2.17 20.14
CA PRO A 4 12.91 -3.35 19.95
C PRO A 4 11.43 -3.00 19.76
N ALA A 5 11.00 -1.80 20.15
CA ALA A 5 9.67 -1.29 19.82
C ALA A 5 9.50 -1.03 18.31
N TYR A 6 10.57 -0.64 17.61
CA TYR A 6 10.58 -0.43 16.16
C TYR A 6 10.49 -1.77 15.39
N GLU A 7 11.05 -2.85 15.94
CA GLU A 7 10.92 -4.20 15.36
C GLU A 7 9.58 -4.86 15.69
N ALA A 8 8.92 -4.47 16.80
CA ALA A 8 7.62 -4.99 17.19
C ALA A 8 6.46 -4.34 16.42
N THR A 9 6.56 -3.05 16.07
CA THR A 9 5.55 -2.36 15.24
C THR A 9 5.62 -2.73 13.77
N ASN A 10 6.77 -3.23 13.28
CA ASN A 10 6.93 -3.70 11.90
C ASN A 10 6.24 -5.06 11.61
N ARG A 11 5.52 -5.63 12.58
CA ARG A 11 4.97 -7.01 12.51
C ARG A 11 3.47 -7.13 12.25
N ARG A 12 2.72 -6.04 12.03
CA ARG A 12 1.24 -6.13 12.08
C ARG A 12 0.49 -5.76 10.81
N ASN A 13 1.20 -5.53 9.70
CA ASN A 13 0.55 -5.47 8.39
C ASN A 13 0.50 -6.85 7.74
N LYS A 14 -0.70 -7.32 7.43
CA LYS A 14 -0.92 -8.58 6.72
C LYS A 14 -1.31 -8.29 5.28
N VAL A 15 -0.52 -8.79 4.35
CA VAL A 15 -0.85 -8.77 2.92
C VAL A 15 -1.66 -10.01 2.58
N TYR A 16 -2.89 -9.81 2.14
CA TYR A 16 -3.81 -10.86 1.73
C TYR A 16 -3.92 -10.90 0.21
N PRO A 17 -3.85 -12.08 -0.42
CA PRO A 17 -4.25 -12.24 -1.80
C PRO A 17 -5.79 -12.18 -1.90
N VAL A 18 -6.31 -11.45 -2.88
CA VAL A 18 -7.74 -11.37 -3.21
C VAL A 18 -7.85 -11.44 -4.73
N ASN A 19 -8.40 -12.55 -5.25
CA ASN A 19 -8.38 -12.88 -6.67
C ASN A 19 -6.94 -12.82 -7.22
N ASP A 20 -6.70 -11.98 -8.23
CA ASP A 20 -5.39 -11.79 -8.87
C ASP A 20 -4.56 -10.65 -8.25
N SER A 21 -5.05 -10.03 -7.18
CA SER A 21 -4.45 -8.84 -6.55
C SER A 21 -4.14 -9.06 -5.08
N PHE A 22 -3.60 -8.03 -4.44
CA PHE A 22 -3.22 -8.02 -3.03
C PHE A 22 -3.83 -6.82 -2.31
N VAL A 23 -4.16 -7.00 -1.04
CA VAL A 23 -4.64 -5.93 -0.15
C VAL A 23 -3.88 -5.99 1.17
N ILE A 24 -3.83 -4.88 1.89
CA ILE A 24 -3.10 -4.79 3.17
C ILE A 24 -4.10 -4.50 4.29
N ALA A 25 -4.07 -5.29 5.35
CA ALA A 25 -4.71 -4.94 6.62
C ALA A 25 -3.65 -4.54 7.66
N ASP A 26 -3.91 -3.43 8.35
CA ASP A 26 -3.12 -2.91 9.47
C ASP A 26 -3.94 -2.94 10.78
N GLU A 27 -3.32 -2.59 11.91
CA GLU A 27 -4.00 -2.56 13.22
C GLU A 27 -5.23 -1.63 13.27
N GLY A 28 -5.30 -0.63 12.39
CA GLY A 28 -6.41 0.34 12.31
C GLY A 28 -7.46 0.05 11.23
N GLY A 29 -7.29 -0.98 10.40
CA GLY A 29 -8.22 -1.30 9.31
C GLY A 29 -7.54 -1.73 8.01
N TRP A 30 -8.29 -1.70 6.91
CA TRP A 30 -7.78 -1.98 5.57
C TRP A 30 -7.13 -0.72 5.00
N LEU A 31 -5.91 -0.86 4.48
CA LEU A 31 -5.30 0.21 3.70
C LEU A 31 -6.05 0.35 2.37
N PRO A 32 -6.28 1.59 1.90
CA PRO A 32 -6.92 1.80 0.61
C PRO A 32 -6.00 1.31 -0.50
N GLY A 33 -6.59 0.53 -1.40
CA GLY A 33 -5.97 0.13 -2.64
C GLY A 33 -5.97 -1.38 -2.89
N SER A 34 -5.96 -1.74 -4.17
CA SER A 34 -5.67 -3.07 -4.69
C SER A 34 -4.28 -3.03 -5.31
N TYR A 35 -3.43 -4.01 -5.01
CA TYR A 35 -2.03 -4.02 -5.46
C TYR A 35 -1.79 -5.18 -6.43
N ALA A 36 -1.12 -4.91 -7.54
CA ALA A 36 -0.86 -5.90 -8.59
C ALA A 36 0.12 -7.00 -8.16
N SER A 37 0.90 -6.77 -7.09
CA SER A 37 1.84 -7.73 -6.57
C SER A 37 2.04 -7.60 -5.06
N ARG A 38 2.50 -8.70 -4.44
CA ARG A 38 2.90 -8.70 -3.02
C ARG A 38 4.03 -7.68 -2.75
N GLU A 39 4.92 -7.49 -3.72
CA GLU A 39 6.00 -6.51 -3.62
C GLU A 39 5.46 -5.08 -3.59
N ALA A 40 4.49 -4.74 -4.44
CA ALA A 40 3.82 -3.44 -4.42
C ALA A 40 3.10 -3.23 -3.08
N ALA A 41 2.39 -4.23 -2.57
CA ALA A 41 1.75 -4.14 -1.26
C ALA A 41 2.77 -3.89 -0.12
N ASN A 42 3.91 -4.57 -0.15
CA ASN A 42 4.98 -4.34 0.82
C ASN A 42 5.58 -2.93 0.68
N LYS A 43 5.78 -2.44 -0.54
CA LYS A 43 6.33 -1.10 -0.78
C LYS A 43 5.37 0.01 -0.34
N ALA A 44 4.07 -0.17 -0.58
CA ALA A 44 3.03 0.73 -0.09
C ALA A 44 3.03 0.82 1.45
N HIS A 45 3.39 -0.27 2.13
CA HIS A 45 3.58 -0.25 3.57
C HIS A 45 4.74 0.67 4.00
N GLU A 46 5.86 0.69 3.28
CA GLU A 46 6.99 1.57 3.61
C GLU A 46 6.62 3.06 3.43
N ILE A 47 5.83 3.35 2.40
CA ILE A 47 5.43 4.72 2.01
C ILE A 47 4.41 5.33 2.97
N LYS A 48 3.60 4.51 3.65
CA LYS A 48 2.45 4.98 4.45
C LYS A 48 2.81 5.76 5.73
N HIS A 49 4.09 6.02 6.01
CA HIS A 49 4.54 6.48 7.32
C HIS A 49 3.72 7.68 7.86
N LEU A 50 2.94 7.33 8.88
CA LEU A 50 2.13 8.05 9.86
C LEU A 50 0.98 8.98 9.45
N GLU A 51 0.97 9.75 8.36
CA GLU A 51 -0.20 10.62 8.08
C GLU A 51 -0.59 10.81 6.60
N ASN A 52 0.15 10.23 5.65
CA ASN A 52 -0.10 10.49 4.23
C ASN A 52 -0.98 9.42 3.55
N TRP A 53 -2.09 9.02 4.20
CA TRP A 53 -3.07 8.05 3.65
C TRP A 53 -3.64 8.50 2.30
N GLY A 54 -3.68 9.82 2.06
CA GLY A 54 -4.14 10.41 0.81
C GLY A 54 -3.33 9.97 -0.40
N ILE A 55 -2.04 9.60 -0.24
CA ILE A 55 -1.23 9.18 -1.38
C ILE A 55 -1.70 7.83 -1.93
N LEU A 56 -2.00 6.86 -1.05
CA LEU A 56 -2.46 5.54 -1.48
C LEU A 56 -3.86 5.62 -2.12
N GLN A 57 -4.74 6.48 -1.58
CA GLN A 57 -6.04 6.74 -2.20
C GLN A 57 -5.89 7.37 -3.59
N ARG A 58 -5.02 8.38 -3.73
CA ARG A 58 -4.74 9.01 -5.02
C ARG A 58 -4.19 8.00 -6.03
N LEU A 59 -3.24 7.16 -5.63
CA LEU A 59 -2.70 6.12 -6.51
C LEU A 59 -3.77 5.10 -6.92
N GLN A 60 -4.71 4.78 -6.02
CA GLN A 60 -5.84 3.92 -6.37
C GLN A 60 -6.78 4.58 -7.39
N ASP A 61 -7.06 5.88 -7.24
CA ASP A 61 -7.89 6.63 -8.17
C ASP A 61 -7.24 6.72 -9.55
N GLU A 62 -5.92 6.96 -9.61
CA GLU A 62 -5.14 6.95 -10.85
C GLU A 62 -5.14 5.55 -11.50
N ALA A 63 -5.00 4.47 -10.72
CA ALA A 63 -5.10 3.10 -11.22
C ALA A 63 -6.49 2.79 -11.78
N ASN A 64 -7.53 3.23 -11.08
CA ASN A 64 -8.93 3.12 -11.49
C ASN A 64 -9.21 3.87 -12.80
N GLU A 65 -8.66 5.07 -12.96
CA GLU A 65 -8.77 5.84 -14.20
C GLU A 65 -8.10 5.11 -15.37
N ARG A 66 -6.90 4.54 -15.17
CA ARG A 66 -6.24 3.70 -16.19
C ARG A 66 -7.04 2.46 -16.58
N ALA A 67 -7.81 1.89 -15.64
CA ALA A 67 -8.68 0.75 -15.89
C ALA A 67 -10.04 1.14 -16.54
N GLY A 68 -10.30 2.44 -16.75
CA GLY A 68 -11.55 2.93 -17.33
C GLY A 68 -12.70 3.08 -16.33
N GLY A 69 -12.41 3.16 -15.04
CA GLY A 69 -13.42 3.43 -14.01
C GLY A 69 -13.05 2.92 -12.63
N VAL A 70 -13.16 1.61 -12.40
CA VAL A 70 -12.91 0.96 -11.09
C VAL A 70 -12.20 -0.37 -11.29
N GLY A 71 -11.52 -0.85 -10.24
CA GLY A 71 -10.85 -2.15 -10.23
C GLY A 71 -9.43 -2.13 -10.79
N GLY A 72 -8.81 -0.95 -10.87
CA GLY A 72 -7.39 -0.85 -11.21
C GLY A 72 -6.50 -1.30 -10.06
N ASP A 73 -5.34 -1.84 -10.40
CA ASP A 73 -4.33 -2.24 -9.42
C ASP A 73 -3.17 -1.24 -9.37
N ILE A 74 -2.77 -0.87 -8.16
CA ILE A 74 -1.56 -0.13 -7.86
C ILE A 74 -0.36 -1.04 -8.11
N THR A 75 0.54 -0.58 -8.95
CA THR A 75 1.76 -1.28 -9.35
C THR A 75 2.97 -0.81 -8.52
N LEU A 76 4.10 -1.50 -8.67
CA LEU A 76 5.35 -1.06 -8.06
C LEU A 76 5.85 0.26 -8.65
N GLU A 77 5.55 0.52 -9.93
CA GLU A 77 5.92 1.75 -10.63
C GLU A 77 5.22 2.96 -10.02
N ASP A 78 3.92 2.85 -9.76
CA ASP A 78 3.12 3.88 -9.08
C ASP A 78 3.74 4.29 -7.73
N LEU A 79 4.25 3.31 -7.00
CA LEU A 79 4.86 3.51 -5.67
C LEU A 79 6.29 4.04 -5.76
N SER A 80 7.02 3.73 -6.84
CA SER A 80 8.38 4.21 -7.06
C SER A 80 8.47 5.71 -7.33
N GLY A 81 7.38 6.31 -7.83
CA GLY A 81 7.25 7.75 -8.08
C GLY A 81 6.95 8.58 -6.84
N VAL A 82 6.65 7.94 -5.70
CA VAL A 82 6.35 8.64 -4.44
C VAL A 82 7.66 9.05 -3.75
N GLN A 83 8.09 10.28 -3.98
CA GLN A 83 9.20 10.88 -3.23
C GLN A 83 8.71 11.41 -1.87
N HIS A 84 9.53 11.23 -0.83
CA HIS A 84 9.35 11.90 0.47
C HIS A 84 9.71 13.37 0.29
N ASP A 85 8.71 14.23 0.09
CA ASP A 85 8.84 15.68 0.34
C ASP A 85 8.94 15.96 1.85
#